data_AF-A0A8T1PAY5-F1
#
_entry.id   AF-A0A8T1PAY5-F1
#
_cell.length_a   1.000
_cell.length_b   1.000
_cell.length_c   1.000
_cell.angle_alpha   90.00
_cell.angle_beta   90.00
_cell.angle_gamma   90.00
#
_symmetry.space_group_name_H-M   'P 1'
#
loop_
_entity.id
_entity.type
_entity.pdbx_description
1 polymer ?
#
loop_
_entity_poly.entity_id
_entity_poly.type
_entity_poly.pdbx_seq_one_letter_code
_entity_poly.pdbx_strand_id
1 'polypeptide(L)'
;MDVDGEGVSAVATGDRTIPMHPGRHEAFHQFTQQKLPACKPVLTPAWVISIFLLMGTIFIPIGLVTLHASQSVVEVVDRYDIECIPEAFKSNKLGYIKDSSIPKNCSRFLKVYKRMKAPIYIYYQLDNYYQNHRRYVKSRNDQQLLHGLKYNGTSSCKPEQTNNGLPIVPCGLIAWSLFNDTYEFIRGASELTVNRKNIAWKSDRDHKFGKHVYPFNFQNGTLIGGGMLDPRIHVSNSSEQQFVFLSLCSHEIEYDSK
;
A
#
# COMPACT_ATOMS: atom_id res chain seq x y z
N MET A 1 -0.75 -21.40 -59.76
CA MET A 1 -1.45 -20.33 -60.49
C MET A 1 -0.36 -19.50 -61.12
N ASP A 2 -0.03 -19.85 -62.35
CA ASP A 2 0.82 -19.06 -63.24
C ASP A 2 0.12 -17.75 -63.55
N VAL A 3 0.87 -16.64 -63.50
CA VAL A 3 0.52 -15.41 -64.20
C VAL A 3 1.82 -14.76 -64.64
N ASP A 4 2.12 -14.89 -65.92
CA ASP A 4 3.05 -14.04 -66.65
C ASP A 4 2.47 -12.64 -66.83
N GLY A 5 3.35 -11.64 -66.93
CA GLY A 5 2.98 -10.26 -67.29
C GLY A 5 4.21 -9.39 -67.51
N GLU A 6 4.59 -9.23 -68.78
CA GLU A 6 5.57 -8.25 -69.27
C GLU A 6 5.14 -6.79 -69.02
N GLY A 7 6.10 -5.85 -68.97
CA GLY A 7 5.83 -4.44 -69.26
C GLY A 7 6.65 -3.37 -68.53
N VAL A 8 7.89 -3.17 -68.99
CA VAL A 8 8.72 -1.94 -69.05
C VAL A 8 8.30 -0.70 -68.22
N SER A 9 9.21 -0.19 -67.37
CA SER A 9 9.57 1.24 -67.35
C SER A 9 10.86 1.48 -66.58
N ALA A 10 11.85 2.03 -67.29
CA ALA A 10 13.09 2.52 -66.73
C ALA A 10 12.81 3.67 -65.76
N VAL A 11 12.98 3.40 -64.47
CA VAL A 11 13.28 4.45 -63.49
C VAL A 11 14.72 4.24 -63.10
N ALA A 12 15.57 5.11 -63.64
CA ALA A 12 16.92 5.34 -63.14
C ALA A 12 16.79 5.95 -61.72
N THR A 13 16.42 5.11 -60.75
CA THR A 13 16.62 5.44 -59.34
C THR A 13 18.09 5.22 -59.10
N GLY A 14 18.82 6.33 -59.17
CA GLY A 14 20.25 6.37 -58.90
C GLY A 14 20.55 5.52 -57.68
N ASP A 15 21.46 4.58 -57.85
CA ASP A 15 22.06 3.81 -56.79
C ASP A 15 22.75 4.81 -55.85
N ARG A 16 21.97 5.37 -54.91
CA ARG A 16 22.50 5.99 -53.71
C ARG A 16 23.02 4.82 -52.88
N THR A 17 24.17 4.31 -53.28
CA THR A 17 25.13 3.74 -52.36
C THR A 17 25.46 4.87 -51.38
N ILE A 18 24.65 4.97 -50.32
CA ILE A 18 25.00 5.75 -49.14
C ILE A 18 26.38 5.21 -48.77
N PRO A 19 27.45 6.02 -48.82
CA PRO A 19 28.78 5.54 -48.49
C PRO A 19 28.70 5.11 -47.05
N MET A 20 28.59 3.81 -46.82
CA MET A 20 28.46 3.30 -45.47
C MET A 20 29.84 3.51 -44.87
N HIS A 21 29.93 4.52 -44.02
CA HIS A 21 31.17 4.94 -43.38
C HIS A 21 31.91 3.68 -42.92
N PRO A 22 33.19 3.47 -43.26
CA PRO A 22 33.87 2.18 -43.12
C PRO A 22 33.65 1.47 -41.77
N GLY A 23 33.58 2.21 -40.66
CA GLY A 23 33.26 1.66 -39.34
C GLY A 23 31.85 1.09 -39.17
N ARG A 24 30.85 1.56 -39.92
CA ARG A 24 29.47 1.05 -39.88
C ARG A 24 29.32 -0.26 -40.64
N HIS A 25 30.06 -0.43 -41.74
CA HIS A 25 30.14 -1.70 -42.47
C HIS A 25 30.92 -2.75 -41.67
N GLU A 26 32.01 -2.34 -41.04
CA GLU A 26 32.81 -3.19 -40.17
C GLU A 26 32.04 -3.64 -38.92
N ALA A 27 31.33 -2.73 -38.24
CA ALA A 27 30.49 -3.07 -37.10
C ALA A 27 29.32 -4.00 -37.49
N PHE A 28 28.69 -3.78 -38.65
CA PHE A 28 27.64 -4.66 -39.14
C PHE A 28 28.18 -6.04 -39.51
N HIS A 29 29.38 -6.12 -40.09
CA HIS A 29 30.07 -7.38 -40.34
C HIS A 29 30.46 -8.11 -39.04
N GLN A 30 31.02 -7.41 -38.05
CA GLN A 30 31.33 -7.99 -36.74
C GLN A 30 30.07 -8.46 -35.99
N PHE A 31 28.95 -7.75 -36.12
CA PHE A 31 27.67 -8.13 -35.54
C PHE A 31 27.07 -9.37 -36.23
N THR A 32 26.96 -9.36 -37.56
CA THR A 32 26.39 -10.48 -38.34
C THR A 32 27.24 -11.75 -38.24
N GLN A 33 28.57 -11.60 -38.14
CA GLN A 33 29.51 -12.72 -37.94
C GLN A 33 29.69 -13.09 -36.47
N GLN A 34 28.99 -12.44 -35.53
CA GLN A 34 29.08 -12.66 -34.09
C GLN A 34 30.51 -12.56 -33.52
N LYS A 35 31.33 -11.66 -34.09
CA LYS A 35 32.72 -11.37 -33.70
C LYS A 35 32.87 -10.09 -32.90
N LEU A 36 31.79 -9.63 -32.25
CA LEU A 36 31.87 -8.47 -31.36
C LEU A 36 32.80 -8.76 -30.17
N PRO A 37 33.56 -7.76 -29.70
CA PRO A 37 34.38 -7.92 -28.51
C PRO A 37 33.47 -8.20 -27.31
N ALA A 38 33.64 -9.39 -26.73
CA ALA A 38 32.88 -9.83 -25.56
C ALA A 38 33.86 -10.22 -24.44
N CYS A 39 33.62 -9.71 -23.24
CA CYS A 39 34.25 -10.24 -22.04
C CYS A 39 33.57 -11.57 -21.70
N LYS A 40 34.33 -12.66 -21.70
CA LYS A 40 33.85 -14.00 -21.32
C LYS A 40 34.50 -14.39 -20.00
N PRO A 41 33.95 -13.96 -18.84
CA PRO A 41 34.53 -14.31 -17.56
C PRO A 41 34.42 -15.82 -17.33
N VAL A 42 35.56 -16.49 -17.19
CA VAL A 42 35.60 -17.91 -16.81
C VAL A 42 35.61 -17.96 -15.29
N LEU A 43 34.49 -18.42 -14.71
CA LEU A 43 34.34 -18.59 -13.26
C LEU A 43 35.13 -19.81 -12.79
N THR A 44 36.42 -19.62 -12.53
CA THR A 44 37.25 -20.65 -11.93
C THR A 44 36.91 -20.83 -10.44
N PRO A 45 37.09 -22.04 -9.86
CA PRO A 45 36.73 -22.30 -8.47
C PRO A 45 37.39 -21.32 -7.46
N ALA A 46 38.66 -20.95 -7.68
CA ALA A 46 39.39 -20.04 -6.80
C ALA A 46 38.78 -18.61 -6.77
N TRP A 47 38.35 -18.12 -7.93
CA TRP A 47 37.68 -16.82 -8.03
C TRP A 47 36.33 -16.84 -7.32
N VAL A 48 35.56 -17.91 -7.51
CA VAL A 48 34.24 -18.08 -6.87
C VAL A 48 34.36 -18.16 -5.35
N ILE A 49 35.31 -18.96 -4.84
CA ILE A 49 35.58 -19.06 -3.39
C ILE A 49 35.96 -17.70 -2.81
N SER A 50 36.83 -16.94 -3.49
CA SER A 50 37.26 -15.62 -3.03
C SER A 50 36.10 -14.63 -2.96
N ILE A 51 35.20 -14.62 -3.95
CA ILE A 51 34.00 -13.78 -3.95
C ILE A 51 33.07 -14.16 -2.79
N PHE A 52 32.83 -15.46 -2.56
CA PHE A 52 31.98 -15.90 -1.45
C PHE A 52 32.57 -15.55 -0.08
N LEU A 53 33.89 -15.68 0.11
CA LEU A 53 34.56 -15.27 1.34
C LEU A 53 34.46 -13.76 1.57
N LEU A 54 34.62 -12.95 0.52
CA LEU A 54 34.44 -11.50 0.60
C LEU A 54 33.01 -11.14 0.99
N MET A 55 32.01 -11.73 0.31
CA MET A 55 30.60 -11.48 0.63
C MET A 55 30.26 -11.91 2.06
N GLY A 56 30.76 -13.07 2.52
CA GLY A 56 30.56 -13.53 3.89
C GLY A 56 31.16 -12.56 4.92
N THR A 57 32.38 -12.09 4.67
CA THR A 57 33.07 -11.13 5.55
C THR A 57 32.31 -9.80 5.65
N ILE A 58 31.58 -9.40 4.61
CA ILE A 58 30.74 -8.18 4.61
C ILE A 58 29.36 -8.44 5.24
N PHE A 59 28.70 -9.55 4.90
CA PHE A 59 27.33 -9.82 5.35
C PHE A 59 27.23 -10.31 6.78
N ILE A 60 28.26 -10.99 7.32
CA ILE A 60 28.28 -11.40 8.73
C ILE A 60 28.17 -10.20 9.69
N PRO A 61 29.04 -9.16 9.62
CA PRO A 61 28.94 -8.03 10.53
C PRO A 61 27.65 -7.23 10.31
N ILE A 62 27.21 -7.05 9.06
CA ILE A 62 25.93 -6.39 8.76
C ILE A 62 24.78 -7.17 9.41
N GLY A 63 24.74 -8.50 9.24
CA GLY A 63 23.73 -9.36 9.83
C GLY A 63 23.71 -9.31 11.36
N LEU A 64 24.89 -9.27 12.01
CA LEU A 64 24.99 -9.11 13.47
C LEU A 64 24.42 -7.76 13.94
N VAL A 65 24.76 -6.66 13.26
CA VAL A 65 24.25 -5.33 13.58
C VAL A 65 22.73 -5.27 13.38
N THR A 66 22.23 -5.77 12.25
CA THR A 66 20.78 -5.80 11.96
C THR A 66 20.01 -6.68 12.94
N LEU A 67 20.56 -7.84 13.31
CA LEU A 67 19.94 -8.73 14.30
C LEU A 67 19.90 -8.08 15.68
N HIS A 68 20.99 -7.43 16.10
CA HIS A 68 21.02 -6.70 17.36
C HIS A 68 19.99 -5.56 17.38
N ALA A 69 19.93 -4.78 16.29
CA ALA A 69 18.94 -3.72 16.15
C ALA A 69 17.50 -4.27 16.21
N SER A 70 17.22 -5.39 15.54
CA SER A 70 15.91 -6.04 15.55
C SER A 70 15.51 -6.56 16.94
N GLN A 71 16.43 -7.19 17.67
CA GLN A 71 16.17 -7.70 19.03
C GLN A 71 16.05 -6.59 20.09
N SER A 72 16.54 -5.38 19.80
CA SER A 72 16.44 -4.24 20.70
C SER A 72 15.04 -3.62 20.72
N VAL A 73 14.21 -3.90 19.71
CA VAL A 73 12.82 -3.42 19.63
C VAL A 73 11.99 -4.10 20.72
N VAL A 74 11.26 -3.29 21.49
CA VAL A 74 10.30 -3.77 22.48
C VAL A 74 8.92 -3.68 21.87
N GLU A 75 8.23 -4.81 21.76
CA GLU A 75 6.88 -4.92 21.23
C GLU A 75 5.94 -5.51 22.30
N VAL A 76 4.70 -5.03 22.33
CA VAL A 76 3.63 -5.56 23.17
C VAL A 76 2.41 -5.80 22.28
N VAL A 77 1.99 -7.06 22.20
CA VAL A 77 0.84 -7.48 21.41
C VAL A 77 -0.25 -7.99 22.36
N ASP A 78 -1.45 -7.43 22.26
CA ASP A 78 -2.64 -7.88 22.99
C ASP A 78 -3.79 -8.12 22.01
N ARG A 79 -4.42 -9.28 22.13
CA ARG A 79 -5.55 -9.68 21.28
C ARG A 79 -6.86 -9.43 22.00
N TYR A 80 -7.62 -8.46 21.52
CA TYR A 80 -8.85 -8.02 22.18
C TYR A 80 -10.14 -8.58 21.54
N ASP A 81 -10.06 -9.25 20.39
CA ASP A 81 -11.21 -9.74 19.60
C ASP A 81 -12.02 -10.87 20.27
N ILE A 82 -11.45 -11.53 21.27
CA ILE A 82 -12.12 -12.59 22.06
C ILE A 82 -12.49 -12.05 23.43
N GLU A 83 -11.60 -11.30 24.07
CA GLU A 83 -11.76 -10.88 25.46
C GLU A 83 -12.70 -9.70 25.64
N CYS A 84 -12.91 -8.88 24.60
CA CYS A 84 -13.87 -7.78 24.62
C CYS A 84 -15.30 -8.18 24.24
N ILE A 85 -15.55 -9.47 23.94
CA ILE A 85 -16.88 -9.97 23.61
C ILE A 85 -17.47 -10.64 24.86
N PRO A 86 -18.65 -10.20 25.35
CA PRO A 86 -19.30 -10.84 26.49
C PRO A 86 -19.58 -12.34 26.24
N GLU A 87 -19.53 -13.16 27.29
CA GLU A 87 -19.73 -14.62 27.21
C GLU A 87 -21.01 -15.00 26.43
N ALA A 88 -22.10 -14.25 26.64
CA ALA A 88 -23.38 -14.45 25.97
C ALA A 88 -23.31 -14.34 24.43
N PHE A 89 -22.33 -13.60 23.90
CA PHE A 89 -22.18 -13.33 22.47
C PHE A 89 -20.94 -13.98 21.85
N LYS A 90 -20.20 -14.83 22.57
CA LYS A 90 -19.02 -15.51 22.02
C LYS A 90 -19.34 -16.39 20.80
N SER A 91 -20.50 -17.05 20.80
CA SER A 91 -20.98 -17.85 19.67
C SER A 91 -21.57 -17.00 18.54
N ASN A 92 -22.09 -15.80 18.84
CA ASN A 92 -22.68 -14.87 17.88
C ASN A 92 -22.02 -13.48 17.93
N LYS A 93 -20.74 -13.44 17.55
CA LYS A 93 -19.95 -12.20 17.51
C LYS A 93 -20.59 -11.13 16.62
N LEU A 94 -21.18 -11.54 15.49
CA LEU A 94 -21.80 -10.64 14.52
C LEU A 94 -23.04 -9.94 15.10
N GLY A 95 -23.83 -10.64 15.92
CA GLY A 95 -24.97 -10.04 16.63
C GLY A 95 -24.52 -8.92 17.55
N TYR A 96 -23.48 -9.16 18.35
CA TYR A 96 -22.90 -8.15 19.25
C TYR A 96 -22.33 -6.94 18.52
N ILE A 97 -21.62 -7.16 17.41
CA ILE A 97 -21.03 -6.07 16.63
C ILE A 97 -22.12 -5.19 15.99
N LYS A 98 -23.18 -5.81 15.45
CA LYS A 98 -24.26 -5.10 14.76
C LYS A 98 -25.23 -4.39 15.69
N ASP A 99 -25.37 -4.85 16.92
CA ASP A 99 -26.27 -4.23 17.89
C ASP A 99 -25.69 -2.90 18.37
N SER A 100 -26.37 -1.80 18.04
CA SER A 100 -25.99 -0.44 18.44
C SER A 100 -26.45 -0.08 19.86
N SER A 101 -27.34 -0.87 20.46
CA SER A 101 -27.85 -0.64 21.81
C SER A 101 -26.86 -1.06 22.90
N ILE A 102 -25.91 -1.93 22.55
CA ILE A 102 -24.93 -2.48 23.49
C ILE A 102 -23.64 -1.64 23.44
N PRO A 103 -23.17 -1.10 24.59
CA PRO A 103 -21.90 -0.39 24.65
C PRO A 103 -20.74 -1.37 24.38
N LYS A 104 -19.82 -0.98 23.49
CA LYS A 104 -18.68 -1.81 23.07
C LYS A 104 -17.37 -1.46 23.78
N ASN A 105 -17.45 -0.77 24.92
CA ASN A 105 -16.28 -0.33 25.65
C ASN A 105 -15.59 -1.54 26.28
N CYS A 106 -14.27 -1.62 26.12
CA CYS A 106 -13.46 -2.71 26.65
C CYS A 106 -12.15 -2.18 27.22
N SER A 107 -11.80 -2.64 28.41
CA SER A 107 -10.55 -2.28 29.08
C SER A 107 -9.62 -3.48 29.15
N ARG A 108 -8.37 -3.27 28.73
CA ARG A 108 -7.33 -4.30 28.66
C ARG A 108 -6.11 -3.87 29.49
N PHE A 109 -5.53 -4.82 30.22
CA PHE A 109 -4.32 -4.56 31.00
C PHE A 109 -3.09 -5.07 30.26
N LEU A 110 -2.27 -4.13 29.77
CA LEU A 110 -1.04 -4.43 29.04
C LEU A 110 0.15 -4.48 30.00
N LYS A 111 0.88 -5.61 30.02
CA LYS A 111 2.10 -5.77 30.81
C LYS A 111 3.33 -5.44 29.96
N VAL A 112 4.04 -4.38 30.32
CA VAL A 112 5.25 -3.92 29.63
C VAL A 112 6.49 -4.41 30.40
N TYR A 113 7.12 -5.49 29.93
CA TYR A 113 8.25 -6.13 30.65
C TYR A 113 9.57 -5.38 30.54
N LYS A 114 9.76 -4.58 29.49
CA LYS A 114 10.96 -3.80 29.22
C LYS A 114 10.59 -2.35 28.99
N ARG A 115 11.44 -1.43 29.43
CA ARG A 115 11.23 0.00 29.19
C ARG A 115 11.22 0.29 27.68
N MET A 116 10.12 0.83 27.18
CA MET A 116 10.02 1.34 25.80
C MET A 116 10.58 2.78 25.77
N LYS A 117 11.59 3.02 24.93
CA LYS A 117 12.13 4.36 24.70
C LYS A 117 11.28 5.04 23.62
N ALA A 118 10.97 6.33 23.79
CA ALA A 118 10.28 7.10 22.76
C ALA A 118 11.12 7.20 21.48
N PRO A 119 10.50 7.28 20.28
CA PRO A 119 9.06 7.27 20.01
C PRO A 119 8.40 5.88 20.15
N ILE A 120 7.12 5.85 20.56
CA ILE A 120 6.33 4.61 20.70
C ILE A 120 5.21 4.63 19.67
N TYR A 121 5.16 3.59 18.84
CA TYR A 121 4.20 3.44 17.76
C TYR A 121 3.08 2.47 18.18
N ILE A 122 1.85 2.75 17.75
CA ILE A 122 0.68 1.92 18.05
C ILE A 122 0.12 1.37 16.74
N TYR A 123 0.09 0.05 16.63
CA TYR A 123 -0.42 -0.64 15.45
C TYR A 123 -1.66 -1.46 15.82
N TYR A 124 -2.59 -1.54 14.87
CA TYR A 124 -3.66 -2.55 14.93
C TYR A 124 -3.37 -3.62 13.89
N GLN A 125 -3.60 -4.88 14.27
CA GLN A 125 -3.42 -6.02 13.39
C GLN A 125 -4.78 -6.64 13.09
N LEU A 126 -5.03 -6.89 11.81
CA LEU A 126 -6.24 -7.57 11.33
C LEU A 126 -5.84 -8.91 10.72
N ASP A 127 -6.28 -10.00 11.35
CA ASP A 127 -6.09 -11.34 10.81
C ASP A 127 -7.29 -11.76 9.95
N ASN A 128 -7.05 -12.63 8.97
CA ASN A 128 -8.07 -13.11 8.02
C ASN A 128 -8.78 -11.97 7.24
N TYR A 129 -8.08 -10.86 7.02
CA TYR A 129 -8.58 -9.70 6.29
C TYR A 129 -7.82 -9.51 4.97
N TYR A 130 -8.42 -9.95 3.86
CA TYR A 130 -7.76 -10.04 2.54
C TYR A 130 -7.75 -8.72 1.77
N GLN A 131 -6.99 -7.73 2.26
CA GLN A 131 -6.80 -6.44 1.56
C GLN A 131 -6.16 -6.60 0.18
N ASN A 132 -5.35 -7.63 -0.02
CA ASN A 132 -4.68 -7.93 -1.28
C ASN A 132 -5.61 -8.55 -2.34
N HIS A 133 -6.86 -8.87 -2.00
CA HIS A 133 -7.78 -9.49 -2.93
C HIS A 133 -8.06 -8.54 -4.11
N ARG A 134 -7.89 -9.02 -5.35
CA ARG A 134 -7.97 -8.21 -6.57
C ARG A 134 -9.21 -7.32 -6.66
N ARG A 135 -10.39 -7.81 -6.27
CA ARG A 135 -11.63 -7.01 -6.29
C ARG A 135 -11.64 -5.92 -5.22
N TYR A 136 -11.02 -6.17 -4.07
CA TYR A 136 -10.90 -5.20 -2.98
C TYR A 136 -9.95 -4.08 -3.39
N VAL A 137 -8.75 -4.43 -3.87
CA VAL A 137 -7.74 -3.46 -4.35
C VAL A 137 -8.26 -2.58 -5.48
N LYS A 138 -9.03 -3.15 -6.41
CA LYS A 138 -9.62 -2.40 -7.53
C LYS A 138 -10.79 -1.50 -7.12
N SER A 139 -11.44 -1.78 -6.00
CA SER A 139 -12.64 -1.06 -5.55
C SER A 139 -12.27 0.24 -4.84
N ARG A 140 -11.75 1.19 -5.63
CA ARG A 140 -11.40 2.57 -5.24
C ARG A 140 -11.33 3.46 -6.48
N ASN A 141 -11.34 4.78 -6.27
CA ASN A 141 -11.16 5.73 -7.37
C ASN A 141 -10.26 6.90 -6.97
N ASP A 142 -9.04 6.89 -7.48
CA ASP A 142 -8.00 7.86 -7.11
C ASP A 142 -8.34 9.29 -7.59
N GLN A 143 -9.04 9.44 -8.73
CA GLN A 143 -9.51 10.74 -9.23
C GLN A 143 -10.60 11.33 -8.33
N GLN A 144 -11.49 10.50 -7.80
CA GLN A 144 -12.49 10.93 -6.81
C GLN A 144 -11.83 11.31 -5.48
N LEU A 145 -10.79 10.59 -5.05
CA LEU A 145 -10.02 10.94 -3.84
C LEU A 145 -9.30 12.29 -3.97
N LEU A 146 -8.99 12.72 -5.20
CA LEU A 146 -8.35 14.01 -5.49
C LEU A 146 -9.37 15.15 -5.72
N HIS A 147 -10.45 14.88 -6.44
CA HIS A 147 -11.38 15.91 -6.93
C HIS A 147 -12.78 15.86 -6.28
N GLY A 148 -13.08 14.83 -5.50
CA GLY A 148 -14.35 14.63 -4.82
C GLY A 148 -15.51 14.49 -5.79
N LEU A 149 -16.62 15.17 -5.49
CA LEU A 149 -17.85 15.17 -6.30
C LEU A 149 -17.70 15.78 -7.70
N LYS A 150 -16.59 16.47 -7.99
CA LYS A 150 -16.31 16.99 -9.34
C LYS A 150 -16.07 15.88 -10.36
N TYR A 151 -15.79 14.65 -9.89
CA TYR A 151 -15.49 13.50 -10.73
C TYR A 151 -16.61 12.46 -10.68
N ASN A 152 -17.14 12.10 -11.85
CA ASN A 152 -18.30 11.21 -11.97
C ASN A 152 -17.95 9.75 -12.36
N GLY A 153 -16.70 9.46 -12.72
CA GLY A 153 -16.28 8.15 -13.26
C GLY A 153 -16.02 7.06 -12.22
N THR A 154 -17.00 6.71 -11.39
CA THR A 154 -16.80 5.82 -10.22
C THR A 154 -16.98 4.32 -10.51
N SER A 155 -16.89 3.88 -11.78
CA SER A 155 -17.13 2.49 -12.18
C SER A 155 -16.18 1.47 -11.54
N SER A 156 -14.98 1.90 -11.15
CA SER A 156 -14.00 1.10 -10.43
C SER A 156 -14.43 0.77 -9.00
N CYS A 157 -15.29 1.60 -8.39
CA CYS A 157 -15.73 1.49 -6.99
C CYS A 157 -16.83 0.45 -6.74
N LYS A 158 -17.22 -0.36 -7.71
CA LYS A 158 -18.23 -1.39 -7.49
C LYS A 158 -17.83 -2.34 -6.34
N PRO A 159 -18.79 -2.80 -5.52
CA PRO A 159 -20.22 -2.45 -5.53
C PRO A 159 -20.55 -1.08 -4.88
N GLU A 160 -19.68 -0.56 -4.01
CA GLU A 160 -19.89 0.65 -3.20
C GLU A 160 -19.64 1.96 -3.97
N GLN A 161 -20.30 2.13 -5.12
CA GLN A 161 -20.19 3.33 -5.96
C GLN A 161 -21.29 4.37 -5.69
N THR A 162 -22.51 3.90 -5.40
CA THR A 162 -23.72 4.71 -5.28
C THR A 162 -24.64 4.12 -4.22
N ASN A 163 -25.32 4.98 -3.47
CA ASN A 163 -26.38 4.60 -2.55
C ASN A 163 -27.64 5.43 -2.87
N ASN A 164 -28.80 4.79 -3.02
CA ASN A 164 -30.06 5.43 -3.43
C ASN A 164 -29.95 6.32 -4.69
N GLY A 165 -29.15 5.89 -5.67
CA GLY A 165 -28.96 6.63 -6.93
C GLY A 165 -27.99 7.81 -6.86
N LEU A 166 -27.48 8.15 -5.67
CA LEU A 166 -26.49 9.21 -5.46
C LEU A 166 -25.07 8.64 -5.31
N PRO A 167 -24.02 9.33 -5.78
CA PRO A 167 -22.65 8.87 -5.65
C PRO A 167 -22.22 8.81 -4.18
N ILE A 168 -21.36 7.85 -3.84
CA ILE A 168 -20.70 7.76 -2.53
C ILE A 168 -19.32 8.42 -2.63
N VAL A 169 -18.95 9.23 -1.64
CA VAL A 169 -17.61 9.82 -1.52
C VAL A 169 -17.08 9.61 -0.10
N PRO A 170 -15.87 9.03 0.08
CA PRO A 170 -15.11 8.26 -0.90
C PRO A 170 -15.79 6.92 -1.24
N CYS A 171 -15.76 6.52 -2.52
CA CYS A 171 -16.35 5.27 -2.99
C CYS A 171 -15.42 4.06 -2.87
N GLY A 172 -16.01 2.86 -2.89
CA GLY A 172 -15.30 1.60 -2.99
C GLY A 172 -15.14 0.84 -1.68
N LEU A 173 -14.83 -0.45 -1.79
CA LEU A 173 -14.75 -1.37 -0.66
C LEU A 173 -13.68 -0.97 0.37
N ILE A 174 -12.57 -0.37 -0.08
CA ILE A 174 -11.49 0.05 0.84
C ILE A 174 -11.99 1.16 1.77
N ALA A 175 -12.65 2.18 1.21
CA ALA A 175 -13.26 3.23 2.01
C ALA A 175 -14.37 2.66 2.91
N TRP A 176 -15.27 1.86 2.34
CA TRP A 176 -16.45 1.32 3.03
C TRP A 176 -16.12 0.45 4.25
N SER A 177 -15.00 -0.26 4.22
CA SER A 177 -14.56 -1.15 5.30
C SER A 177 -13.59 -0.49 6.28
N LEU A 178 -13.63 0.85 6.39
CA LEU A 178 -12.75 1.63 7.26
C LEU A 178 -12.77 1.11 8.71
N PHE A 179 -11.60 0.88 9.28
CA PHE A 179 -11.45 0.52 10.69
C PHE A 179 -11.95 1.64 11.61
N ASN A 180 -12.70 1.29 12.66
CA ASN A 180 -13.44 2.26 13.48
C ASN A 180 -13.22 2.15 15.00
N ASP A 181 -12.35 1.24 15.48
CA ASP A 181 -12.08 1.17 16.91
C ASP A 181 -11.18 2.33 17.36
N THR A 182 -11.39 2.77 18.59
CA THR A 182 -10.64 3.85 19.21
C THR A 182 -9.90 3.36 20.44
N TYR A 183 -8.63 3.73 20.54
CA TYR A 183 -7.77 3.36 21.66
C TYR A 183 -7.48 4.56 22.55
N GLU A 184 -7.54 4.33 23.86
CA GLU A 184 -7.15 5.25 24.93
C GLU A 184 -6.24 4.48 25.88
N PHE A 185 -5.14 5.10 26.29
CA PHE A 185 -4.13 4.44 27.14
C PHE A 185 -3.98 5.20 28.44
N ILE A 186 -3.99 4.47 29.55
CA ILE A 186 -3.84 5.03 30.88
C ILE A 186 -2.69 4.29 31.57
N ARG A 187 -1.74 5.05 32.13
CA ARG A 187 -0.62 4.51 32.90
C ARG A 187 -0.69 5.01 34.34
N GLY A 188 -1.13 4.14 35.24
CA GLY A 188 -1.38 4.53 36.64
C GLY A 188 -2.53 5.53 36.71
N ALA A 189 -2.25 6.75 37.17
CA ALA A 189 -3.23 7.84 37.22
C ALA A 189 -3.12 8.82 36.04
N SER A 190 -2.16 8.63 35.13
CA SER A 190 -1.91 9.55 34.01
C SER A 190 -2.44 8.98 32.70
N GLU A 191 -3.27 9.76 32.01
CA GLU A 191 -3.67 9.48 30.63
C GLU A 191 -2.49 9.70 29.68
N LEU A 192 -2.28 8.77 28.75
CA LEU A 192 -1.30 8.87 27.68
C LEU A 192 -2.00 9.39 26.43
N THR A 193 -1.71 10.64 26.07
CA THR A 193 -2.27 11.24 24.86
C THR A 193 -1.74 10.54 23.60
N VAL A 194 -2.65 10.09 22.73
CA VAL A 194 -2.32 9.49 21.44
C VAL A 194 -2.46 10.52 20.33
N ASN A 195 -1.36 10.79 19.63
CA ASN A 195 -1.33 11.67 18.47
C ASN A 195 -1.76 10.87 17.25
N ARG A 196 -2.84 11.32 16.61
CA ARG A 196 -3.38 10.74 15.39
C ARG A 196 -3.07 11.59 14.15
N LYS A 197 -2.15 12.56 14.27
CA LYS A 197 -1.74 13.46 13.19
C LYS A 197 -0.39 13.04 12.64
N ASN A 198 -0.15 13.35 11.37
CA ASN A 198 1.09 13.09 10.65
C ASN A 198 1.49 11.61 10.49
N ILE A 199 0.52 10.70 10.57
CA ILE A 199 0.78 9.26 10.52
C ILE A 199 0.80 8.70 9.10
N ALA A 200 0.11 9.36 8.15
CA ALA A 200 0.17 8.96 6.76
C ALA A 200 1.44 9.46 6.07
N TRP A 201 1.86 8.76 5.01
CA TRP A 201 2.97 9.20 4.17
C TRP A 201 2.78 10.62 3.67
N LYS A 202 3.85 11.42 3.69
CA LYS A 202 3.81 12.82 3.22
C LYS A 202 3.30 12.93 1.78
N SER A 203 3.68 11.99 0.90
CA SER A 203 3.19 11.92 -0.48
C SER A 203 1.68 11.70 -0.57
N ASP A 204 1.12 10.90 0.33
CA ASP A 204 -0.31 10.64 0.36
C ASP A 204 -1.07 11.91 0.75
N ARG A 205 -0.64 12.56 1.83
CA ARG A 205 -1.26 13.80 2.34
C ARG A 205 -1.16 14.97 1.36
N ASP A 206 -0.01 15.14 0.71
CA ASP A 206 0.28 16.34 -0.08
C ASP A 206 -0.15 16.21 -1.54
N HIS A 207 -0.17 14.99 -2.11
CA HIS A 207 -0.34 14.78 -3.55
C HIS A 207 -1.45 13.81 -3.94
N LYS A 208 -1.72 12.78 -3.14
CA LYS A 208 -2.67 11.71 -3.52
C LYS A 208 -4.12 12.05 -3.15
N PHE A 209 -4.31 12.71 -2.01
CA PHE A 209 -5.63 13.05 -1.49
C PHE A 209 -5.91 14.54 -1.57
N GLY A 210 -7.11 14.90 -2.04
CA GLY A 210 -7.50 16.28 -2.29
C GLY A 210 -7.86 17.05 -1.02
N LYS A 211 -7.36 18.29 -0.89
CA LYS A 211 -7.58 19.14 0.30
C LYS A 211 -9.04 19.52 0.55
N HIS A 212 -9.85 19.55 -0.49
CA HIS A 212 -11.25 20.01 -0.47
C HIS A 212 -12.23 18.92 -0.93
N VAL A 213 -11.99 17.68 -0.52
CA VAL A 213 -12.90 16.55 -0.74
C VAL A 213 -13.63 16.28 0.55
N TYR A 214 -14.97 16.24 0.54
CA TYR A 214 -15.78 15.99 1.73
C TYR A 214 -16.56 14.68 1.56
N PRO A 215 -16.76 13.91 2.65
CA PRO A 215 -17.60 12.73 2.60
C PRO A 215 -19.03 13.09 2.17
N PHE A 216 -19.60 12.27 1.30
CA PHE A 216 -20.98 12.44 0.81
C PHE A 216 -21.64 11.09 0.63
N ASN A 217 -22.86 10.94 1.17
CA ASN A 217 -23.65 9.71 1.06
C ASN A 217 -22.92 8.44 1.53
N PHE A 218 -21.95 8.58 2.44
CA PHE A 218 -21.08 7.51 2.91
C PHE A 218 -21.73 6.74 4.07
N GLN A 219 -21.81 5.40 3.95
CA GLN A 219 -22.46 4.51 4.92
C GLN A 219 -23.91 4.87 5.31
N ASN A 220 -24.63 5.55 4.42
CA ASN A 220 -26.02 5.98 4.64
C ASN A 220 -27.06 4.90 4.22
N GLY A 221 -26.63 3.64 4.17
CA GLY A 221 -27.44 2.51 3.71
C GLY A 221 -27.84 1.58 4.86
N THR A 222 -28.54 0.50 4.53
CA THR A 222 -28.88 -0.56 5.51
C THR A 222 -27.66 -1.38 5.94
N LEU A 223 -26.64 -1.46 5.07
CA LEU A 223 -25.38 -2.13 5.32
C LEU A 223 -24.30 -1.11 5.66
N ILE A 224 -23.75 -1.24 6.87
CA ILE A 224 -22.60 -0.50 7.39
C ILE A 224 -21.42 -1.49 7.37
N GLY A 225 -20.34 -1.11 6.70
CA GLY A 225 -19.13 -1.92 6.59
C GLY A 225 -18.12 -1.65 7.69
N GLY A 226 -17.89 -0.37 7.98
CA GLY A 226 -16.88 0.08 8.93
C GLY A 226 -17.25 1.39 9.60
N GLY A 227 -16.28 2.28 9.75
CA GLY A 227 -16.43 3.59 10.36
C GLY A 227 -17.30 4.54 9.56
N MET A 228 -17.89 5.51 10.25
CA MET A 228 -18.56 6.65 9.62
C MET A 228 -17.59 7.82 9.47
N LEU A 229 -17.81 8.64 8.46
CA LEU A 229 -17.02 9.86 8.23
C LEU A 229 -17.88 11.07 8.50
N ASP A 230 -17.31 12.08 9.15
CA ASP A 230 -17.98 13.36 9.38
C ASP A 230 -18.04 14.16 8.06
N PRO A 231 -19.24 14.50 7.55
CA PRO A 231 -19.39 15.31 6.34
C PRO A 231 -18.78 16.71 6.42
N ARG A 232 -18.53 17.23 7.64
CA ARG A 232 -17.99 18.58 7.87
C ARG A 232 -16.48 18.64 7.79
N ILE A 233 -15.82 17.49 7.87
CA ILE A 233 -14.35 17.39 7.85
C ILE A 233 -13.95 16.84 6.48
N HIS A 234 -13.06 17.56 5.81
CA HIS A 234 -12.50 17.11 4.54
C HIS A 234 -11.78 15.77 4.71
N VAL A 235 -11.87 14.87 3.72
CA VAL A 235 -11.26 13.51 3.70
C VAL A 235 -9.77 13.58 4.02
N SER A 236 -9.03 14.41 3.27
CA SER A 236 -8.22 15.51 3.84
C SER A 236 -7.57 15.40 5.23
N ASN A 237 -8.41 15.72 6.19
CA ASN A 237 -8.09 16.04 7.58
C ASN A 237 -9.03 15.25 8.51
N SER A 238 -9.96 14.49 7.95
CA SER A 238 -10.67 13.43 8.63
C SER A 238 -9.63 12.40 9.02
N SER A 239 -9.77 11.84 10.23
CA SER A 239 -8.78 11.01 10.93
C SER A 239 -7.73 10.42 9.99
N GLU A 240 -6.46 10.82 10.08
CA GLU A 240 -5.37 10.34 9.21
C GLU A 240 -5.28 8.80 9.13
N GLN A 241 -5.86 8.11 10.11
CA GLN A 241 -6.14 6.68 10.10
C GLN A 241 -6.86 6.21 8.81
N GLN A 242 -7.69 7.06 8.21
CA GLN A 242 -8.33 6.83 6.93
C GLN A 242 -7.32 6.77 5.79
N PHE A 243 -6.31 7.65 5.73
CA PHE A 243 -5.28 7.56 4.69
C PHE A 243 -4.44 6.32 4.83
N VAL A 244 -4.04 6.04 6.07
CA VAL A 244 -3.31 4.81 6.42
C VAL A 244 -4.12 3.58 5.99
N PHE A 245 -5.45 3.61 6.15
CA PHE A 245 -6.35 2.55 5.69
C PHE A 245 -6.50 2.49 4.16
N LEU A 246 -6.65 3.64 3.50
CA LEU A 246 -6.85 3.75 2.06
C LEU A 246 -5.59 3.43 1.25
N SER A 247 -4.40 3.52 1.86
CA SER A 247 -3.15 3.31 1.15
C SER A 247 -2.74 1.86 0.91
N LEU A 248 -3.54 0.87 1.34
CA LEU A 248 -3.33 -0.57 1.12
C LEU A 248 -1.86 -1.03 1.30
N CYS A 249 -1.57 -1.58 2.47
CA CYS A 249 -0.30 -2.22 2.85
C CYS A 249 0.87 -1.30 3.26
N SER A 250 0.62 -0.29 4.08
CA SER A 250 1.58 0.10 5.14
C SER A 250 0.82 0.87 6.22
N HIS A 251 0.41 0.14 7.26
CA HIS A 251 -0.20 0.73 8.43
C HIS A 251 0.91 1.23 9.35
N GLU A 252 1.37 2.46 9.18
CA GLU A 252 2.32 3.11 10.06
C GLU A 252 1.62 4.25 10.80
N ILE A 253 1.63 4.20 12.14
CA ILE A 253 1.07 5.26 12.99
C ILE A 253 2.20 5.82 13.84
N GLU A 254 2.79 6.93 13.38
CA GLU A 254 3.91 7.63 14.02
C GLU A 254 3.49 8.53 15.17
N TYR A 255 4.15 8.38 16.33
CA TYR A 255 4.01 9.29 17.47
C TYR A 255 5.36 9.87 17.88
N ASP A 256 5.44 11.19 17.95
CA ASP A 256 6.55 11.93 18.56
C ASP A 256 6.17 12.38 19.98
N SER A 257 6.83 11.80 20.99
CA SER A 257 6.80 12.36 22.35
C SER A 257 8.06 13.18 22.54
N LYS A 258 7.92 14.50 22.66
CA LYS A 258 8.89 15.28 23.42
C LYS A 258 8.87 14.90 24.89
#